data_AF-A0A957ACE8-F1
#
_entry.id   AF-A0A957ACE8-F1
#
_cell.length_a   1.000
_cell.length_b   1.000
_cell.length_c   1.000
_cell.angle_alpha   90.00
_cell.angle_beta   90.00
_cell.angle_gamma   90.00
#
_symmetry.space_group_name_H-M   'P 1'
#
loop_
_entity.id
_entity.type
_entity.pdbx_description
1 polymer ?
#
loop_
_entity_poly.entity_id
_entity_poly.type
_entity_poly.pdbx_seq_one_letter_code
_entity_poly.pdbx_strand_id
1 'polypeptide(L)'
;MATAGSIEQPAARGRGLDPFRSTWRLLTNVKFALVLVATAALVGMIGVVIPQLPAEMKGNPAAQSAWFALREQDFGGFTRPMDRLGLFDVYHQWWFYALWGVIITSVTVCTVSRIRPTVRSIHRPQRNVPNSYFQSAHHRASFNLPGDVEQLETALRRRHYRVERLSHSAAETRLFAERYPWSQYGTFVSHLALIMVLVGGLLTTMAGFDRTLALAETSGAAPVFDTPGSGQIFIGMEDAVRRIDADGNIVDFRSFLELRRGDEVVNCVATVNDPCEAFGYRFHQAAFFADLARIEITGPDGRLLYADVLDFNAGQTPAPFVTVTREGVPVFEQAVPQLASEGDLATSVLTFAARSGVEVSFPVAWQNANGRMILYVDDG
;
A
#
# COMPACT_ATOMS: atom_id res chain seq x y z
N MET A 1 35.24 34.15 -64.43
CA MET A 1 35.47 34.78 -63.11
C MET A 1 34.12 35.28 -62.62
N ALA A 2 33.44 34.49 -61.78
CA ALA A 2 32.19 34.87 -61.12
C ALA A 2 32.35 34.52 -59.64
N THR A 3 32.15 35.53 -58.80
CA THR A 3 32.44 35.54 -57.37
C THR A 3 31.48 34.65 -56.58
N ALA A 4 32.05 33.79 -55.74
CA ALA A 4 31.30 32.97 -54.79
C ALA A 4 30.74 33.87 -53.67
N GLY A 5 29.42 33.93 -53.54
CA GLY A 5 28.75 34.54 -52.40
C GLY A 5 28.92 33.66 -51.17
N SER A 6 29.57 34.21 -50.14
CA SER A 6 29.68 33.61 -48.81
C SER A 6 28.29 33.51 -48.17
N ILE A 7 27.80 32.29 -47.97
CA ILE A 7 26.62 32.01 -47.15
C ILE A 7 27.06 32.17 -45.69
N GLU A 8 26.66 33.27 -45.04
CA GLU A 8 26.77 33.42 -43.60
C GLU A 8 25.95 32.30 -42.92
N GLN A 9 26.63 31.41 -42.22
CA GLN A 9 25.99 30.48 -41.31
C GLN A 9 25.35 31.28 -40.16
N PRO A 10 24.07 31.06 -39.83
CA PRO A 10 23.47 31.72 -38.69
C PRO A 10 24.20 31.29 -37.41
N ALA A 11 24.75 32.29 -36.72
CA ALA A 11 25.45 32.14 -35.45
C ALA A 11 24.61 31.29 -34.48
N ALA A 12 25.26 30.30 -33.86
CA ALA A 12 24.67 29.44 -32.86
C ALA A 12 24.07 30.29 -31.72
N ARG A 13 22.74 30.46 -31.73
CA ARG A 13 22.02 31.05 -30.60
C ARG A 13 22.38 30.27 -29.34
N GLY A 14 22.90 31.00 -28.35
CA GLY A 14 23.34 30.45 -27.08
C GLY A 14 22.33 29.45 -26.52
N ARG A 15 22.83 28.30 -26.07
CA ARG A 15 22.08 27.28 -25.34
C ARG A 15 21.71 27.82 -23.96
N GLY A 16 20.76 28.76 -23.91
CA GLY A 16 20.05 29.07 -22.68
C GLY A 16 19.32 27.80 -22.26
N LEU A 17 19.62 27.29 -21.07
CA LEU A 17 18.86 26.22 -20.45
C LEU A 17 17.46 26.75 -20.17
N ASP A 18 16.52 26.49 -21.07
CA ASP A 18 15.10 26.73 -20.80
C ASP A 18 14.65 25.64 -19.81
N PRO A 19 14.39 26.00 -18.53
CA PRO A 19 14.06 25.03 -17.50
C PRO A 19 12.73 24.34 -17.81
N PHE A 20 11.76 25.06 -18.39
CA PHE A 20 10.46 24.51 -18.75
C PHE A 20 10.60 23.44 -19.84
N ARG A 21 11.37 23.75 -20.90
CA ARG A 21 11.63 22.79 -21.98
C ARG A 21 12.40 21.57 -21.48
N SER A 22 13.32 21.75 -20.53
CA SER A 22 14.11 20.66 -19.95
C SER A 22 13.25 19.74 -19.10
N THR A 23 12.41 20.31 -18.21
CA THR A 23 11.43 19.56 -17.41
C THR A 23 10.43 18.82 -18.29
N TRP A 24 9.90 19.47 -19.33
CA TRP A 24 8.99 18.81 -20.27
C TRP A 24 9.65 17.62 -20.98
N ARG A 25 10.91 17.77 -21.40
CA ARG A 25 11.68 16.65 -22.01
C ARG A 25 11.94 15.51 -21.04
N LEU A 26 12.16 15.81 -19.75
CA LEU A 26 12.32 14.80 -18.72
C LEU A 26 11.01 14.04 -18.49
N LEU A 27 9.90 14.77 -18.28
CA LEU A 27 8.59 14.20 -18.00
C LEU A 27 7.98 13.43 -19.19
N THR A 28 8.40 13.73 -20.42
CA THR A 28 7.99 12.99 -21.64
C THR A 28 8.91 11.81 -21.98
N ASN A 29 9.98 11.59 -21.21
CA ASN A 29 10.93 10.49 -21.45
C ASN A 29 10.46 9.19 -20.79
N VAL A 30 10.21 8.17 -21.62
CA VAL A 30 9.78 6.84 -21.14
C VAL A 30 10.81 6.18 -20.24
N LYS A 31 12.12 6.38 -20.50
CA LYS A 31 13.18 5.81 -19.65
C LYS A 31 13.14 6.40 -18.25
N PHE A 32 12.83 7.69 -18.14
CA PHE A 32 12.68 8.35 -16.85
C PHE A 32 11.48 7.78 -16.08
N ALA A 33 10.32 7.62 -16.75
CA ALA A 33 9.16 6.97 -16.15
C ALA A 33 9.46 5.54 -15.67
N LEU A 34 10.18 4.74 -16.46
CA LEU A 34 10.57 3.38 -16.07
C LEU A 34 11.49 3.36 -14.84
N VAL A 35 12.44 4.30 -14.76
CA VAL A 35 13.30 4.44 -13.58
C VAL A 35 12.47 4.79 -12.34
N LEU A 36 11.53 5.72 -12.44
CA LEU A 36 10.65 6.08 -11.31
C LEU A 36 9.84 4.89 -10.80
N VAL A 37 9.23 4.12 -11.71
CA VAL A 37 8.47 2.92 -11.35
C VAL A 37 9.38 1.87 -10.71
N ALA A 38 10.58 1.66 -11.24
CA ALA A 38 11.56 0.74 -10.66
C ALA A 38 12.00 1.20 -9.26
N THR A 39 12.22 2.50 -9.06
CA THR A 39 12.53 3.06 -7.74
C THR A 39 11.38 2.88 -6.77
N ALA A 40 10.13 3.14 -7.18
CA ALA A 40 8.96 2.91 -6.33
C ALA A 40 8.79 1.44 -5.96
N ALA A 41 9.00 0.53 -6.90
CA ALA A 41 8.98 -0.91 -6.63
C ALA A 41 10.07 -1.32 -5.64
N LEU A 42 11.30 -0.81 -5.78
CA LEU A 42 12.40 -1.09 -4.87
C LEU A 42 12.11 -0.57 -3.46
N VAL A 43 11.63 0.67 -3.33
CA VAL A 43 11.24 1.25 -2.04
C VAL A 43 10.07 0.48 -1.43
N GLY A 44 9.06 0.12 -2.22
CA GLY A 44 7.94 -0.67 -1.77
C GLY A 44 8.38 -2.04 -1.25
N MET A 45 9.32 -2.70 -1.94
CA MET A 45 9.92 -3.95 -1.49
C MET A 45 10.68 -3.80 -0.17
N ILE A 46 11.44 -2.70 -0.02
CA ILE A 46 12.11 -2.38 1.25
C ILE A 46 11.08 -2.23 2.38
N GLY A 47 9.95 -1.56 2.13
CA GLY A 47 8.86 -1.43 3.10
C GLY A 47 8.17 -2.74 3.50
N VAL A 48 8.16 -3.72 2.60
CA VAL A 48 7.63 -5.07 2.90
C VAL A 48 8.62 -5.88 3.72
N VAL A 49 9.92 -5.74 3.46
CA VAL A 49 10.98 -6.50 4.16
C VAL A 49 11.25 -5.93 5.55
N ILE A 50 11.21 -4.61 5.71
CA ILE A 50 11.44 -3.94 6.99
C ILE A 50 10.12 -3.89 7.76
N PRO A 51 10.07 -4.37 9.02
CA PRO A 51 8.88 -4.25 9.86
C PRO A 51 8.41 -2.80 9.94
N GLN A 52 7.15 -2.54 9.57
CA GLN A 52 6.58 -1.20 9.65
C GLN A 52 6.06 -0.93 11.08
N LEU A 53 6.10 0.34 11.49
CA LEU A 53 5.55 0.81 12.75
C LEU A 53 4.04 0.58 12.75
N PRO A 54 3.50 -0.24 13.67
CA PRO A 54 2.07 -0.53 13.72
C PRO A 54 1.24 0.73 13.91
N ALA A 55 0.06 0.76 13.28
CA ALA A 55 -0.79 1.95 13.26
C ALA A 55 -1.23 2.37 14.67
N GLU A 56 -1.43 1.41 15.56
CA GLU A 56 -1.86 1.58 16.95
C GLU A 56 -0.81 2.29 17.80
N MET A 57 0.46 2.21 17.40
CA MET A 57 1.58 2.87 18.08
C MET A 57 1.81 4.29 17.58
N LYS A 58 1.23 4.67 16.42
CA LYS A 58 1.42 6.00 15.86
C LYS A 58 0.76 7.06 16.75
N GLY A 59 1.51 8.10 17.10
CA GLY A 59 1.05 9.17 17.98
C GLY A 59 1.20 8.88 19.49
N ASN A 60 1.63 7.69 19.90
CA ASN A 60 1.96 7.36 21.29
C ASN A 60 3.49 7.27 21.48
N PRO A 61 4.15 8.28 22.09
CA PRO A 61 5.61 8.31 22.22
C PRO A 61 6.19 7.13 23.01
N ALA A 62 5.49 6.66 24.05
CA ALA A 62 5.95 5.54 24.85
C ALA A 62 5.92 4.24 24.05
N ALA A 63 4.81 3.95 23.36
CA ALA A 63 4.68 2.78 22.50
C ALA A 63 5.72 2.76 21.36
N GLN A 64 5.98 3.91 20.73
CA GLN A 64 7.01 4.03 19.70
C GLN A 64 8.41 3.77 20.25
N SER A 65 8.75 4.34 21.41
CA SER A 65 10.07 4.11 22.02
C SER A 65 10.31 2.64 22.35
N ALA A 66 9.30 1.93 22.86
CA ALA A 66 9.37 0.50 23.13
C ALA A 66 9.56 -0.31 21.83
N TRP A 67 8.83 0.03 20.78
CA TRP A 67 8.98 -0.60 19.47
C TRP A 67 10.39 -0.41 18.88
N PHE A 68 10.93 0.80 18.92
CA PHE A 68 12.28 1.07 18.44
C PHE A 68 13.35 0.37 19.27
N ALA A 69 13.17 0.24 20.59
CA ALA A 69 14.08 -0.52 21.45
C ALA A 69 14.15 -2.00 21.06
N LEU A 70 13.02 -2.61 20.67
CA LEU A 70 12.98 -3.97 20.13
C LEU A 70 13.71 -4.05 18.77
N ARG A 71 13.45 -3.10 17.86
CA ARG A 71 14.11 -3.04 16.56
C ARG A 71 15.61 -2.77 16.64
N GLU A 72 16.07 -2.12 17.71
CA GLU A 72 17.51 -1.93 17.97
C GLU A 72 18.22 -3.26 18.25
N GLN A 73 17.53 -4.29 18.71
CA GLN A 73 18.08 -5.65 18.82
C GLN A 73 18.25 -6.31 17.44
N ASP A 74 17.34 -6.03 16.51
CA ASP A 74 17.34 -6.61 15.15
C ASP A 74 18.35 -5.90 14.22
N PHE A 75 18.38 -4.57 14.25
CA PHE A 75 19.12 -3.73 13.30
C PHE A 75 20.32 -3.01 13.93
N GLY A 76 20.49 -3.07 15.25
CA GLY A 76 21.60 -2.44 15.96
C GLY A 76 21.72 -0.95 15.67
N GLY A 77 22.95 -0.48 15.41
CA GLY A 77 23.25 0.92 15.13
C GLY A 77 22.61 1.48 13.85
N PHE A 78 22.03 0.64 12.98
CA PHE A 78 21.31 1.10 11.77
C PHE A 78 19.89 1.58 12.06
N THR A 79 19.31 1.21 13.20
CA THR A 79 17.93 1.57 13.59
C THR A 79 17.71 3.08 13.52
N ARG A 80 18.59 3.88 14.13
CA ARG A 80 18.46 5.35 14.14
C ARG A 80 18.55 5.99 12.74
N PRO A 81 19.54 5.65 11.88
CA PRO A 81 19.54 6.08 10.48
C PRO A 81 18.28 5.68 9.70
N MET A 82 17.80 4.45 9.88
CA MET A 82 16.61 3.93 9.19
C MET A 82 15.35 4.69 9.61
N ASP A 83 15.21 4.97 10.91
CA ASP A 83 14.13 5.78 11.47
C ASP A 83 14.15 7.23 10.93
N ARG A 84 15.33 7.87 10.88
CA ARG A 84 15.46 9.22 10.30
C ARG A 84 15.07 9.30 8.82
N LEU A 85 15.32 8.23 8.07
CA LEU A 85 14.88 8.12 6.68
C LEU A 85 13.39 7.75 6.55
N GLY A 86 12.76 7.34 7.66
CA GLY A 86 11.37 6.89 7.71
C GLY A 86 11.15 5.50 7.12
N LEU A 87 12.17 4.63 7.13
CA LEU A 87 12.04 3.27 6.55
C LEU A 87 11.11 2.35 7.32
N PHE A 88 10.91 2.63 8.61
CA PHE A 88 9.94 1.97 9.47
C PHE A 88 8.51 2.50 9.28
N ASP A 89 8.31 3.58 8.53
CA ASP A 89 6.97 4.05 8.16
C ASP A 89 6.97 4.62 6.75
N VAL A 90 7.49 3.83 5.80
CA VAL A 90 7.86 4.29 4.46
C VAL A 90 6.66 4.80 3.68
N TYR A 91 5.51 4.15 3.86
CA TYR A 91 4.29 4.42 3.13
C TYR A 91 3.64 5.76 3.52
N HIS A 92 4.03 6.34 4.65
CA HIS A 92 3.53 7.62 5.14
C HIS A 92 4.55 8.77 5.03
N GLN A 93 5.72 8.51 4.44
CA GLN A 93 6.75 9.54 4.28
C GLN A 93 6.43 10.50 3.14
N TRP A 94 6.72 11.78 3.36
CA TRP A 94 6.53 12.84 2.36
C TRP A 94 7.29 12.56 1.06
N TRP A 95 8.48 11.97 1.14
CA TRP A 95 9.30 11.68 -0.03
C TRP A 95 8.75 10.49 -0.83
N PHE A 96 8.06 9.56 -0.17
CA PHE A 96 7.34 8.48 -0.83
C PHE A 96 6.13 9.04 -1.58
N TYR A 97 5.34 9.91 -0.95
CA TYR A 97 4.25 10.63 -1.62
C TYR A 97 4.74 11.49 -2.79
N ALA A 98 5.90 12.14 -2.65
CA ALA A 98 6.52 12.88 -3.75
C ALA A 98 6.87 11.96 -4.93
N LEU A 99 7.42 10.78 -4.68
CA LEU A 99 7.70 9.78 -5.71
C LEU A 99 6.42 9.38 -6.47
N TRP A 100 5.32 9.09 -5.75
CA TRP A 100 4.01 8.82 -6.33
C TRP A 100 3.49 9.98 -7.17
N GLY A 101 3.56 11.21 -6.66
CA GLY A 101 3.14 12.41 -7.37
C GLY A 101 3.92 12.64 -8.67
N VAL A 102 5.23 12.41 -8.66
CA VAL A 102 6.08 12.52 -9.84
C VAL A 102 5.77 11.41 -10.86
N ILE A 103 5.49 10.18 -10.42
CA ILE A 103 5.06 9.07 -11.31
C ILE A 103 3.74 9.43 -12.00
N ILE A 104 2.71 9.83 -11.23
CA ILE A 104 1.40 10.20 -11.77
C ILE A 104 1.55 11.35 -12.78
N THR A 105 2.33 12.36 -12.43
CA THR A 105 2.60 13.51 -13.32
C THR A 105 3.33 13.07 -14.59
N SER A 106 4.38 12.24 -14.47
CA SER A 106 5.16 11.76 -15.62
C SER A 106 4.32 10.91 -16.57
N VAL A 107 3.54 9.96 -16.05
CA VAL A 107 2.65 9.11 -16.87
C VAL A 107 1.59 9.98 -17.56
N THR A 108 1.02 10.96 -16.86
CA THR A 108 0.04 11.88 -17.43
C THR A 108 0.63 12.70 -18.57
N VAL A 109 1.78 13.36 -18.35
CA VAL A 109 2.45 14.19 -19.38
C VAL A 109 2.92 13.34 -20.56
N CYS A 110 3.52 12.18 -20.31
CA CYS A 110 3.88 11.21 -21.35
C CYS A 110 2.66 10.84 -22.20
N THR A 111 1.54 10.52 -21.56
CA THR A 111 0.29 10.12 -22.23
C THR A 111 -0.24 11.27 -23.09
N VAL A 112 -0.40 12.46 -22.52
CA VAL A 112 -0.90 13.65 -23.23
C VAL A 112 -0.04 14.01 -24.43
N SER A 113 1.29 13.97 -24.29
CA SER A 113 2.23 14.27 -25.38
C SER A 113 2.09 13.31 -26.58
N ARG A 114 1.61 12.09 -26.34
CA ARG A 114 1.44 11.04 -27.36
C ARG A 114 0.06 11.05 -28.02
N ILE A 115 -0.95 11.69 -27.44
CA ILE A 115 -2.32 11.73 -27.99
C ILE A 115 -2.31 12.22 -29.43
N ARG A 116 -1.76 13.43 -29.68
CA ARG A 116 -1.81 14.04 -31.02
C ARG A 116 -1.06 13.24 -32.09
N PRO A 117 0.19 12.78 -31.86
CA PRO A 117 0.88 11.89 -32.79
C PRO A 117 0.10 10.60 -33.10
N THR A 118 -0.48 9.95 -32.09
CA THR A 118 -1.24 8.70 -32.28
C THR A 118 -2.56 8.92 -33.02
N VAL A 119 -3.30 9.99 -32.70
CA VAL A 119 -4.50 10.36 -33.46
C VAL A 119 -4.12 10.63 -34.92
N ARG A 120 -2.99 11.29 -35.18
CA ARG A 120 -2.49 11.52 -36.54
C ARG A 120 -2.11 10.22 -37.25
N SER A 121 -1.45 9.26 -36.60
CA SER A 121 -1.09 7.98 -37.24
C SER A 121 -2.32 7.16 -37.60
N ILE A 122 -3.37 7.20 -36.77
CA ILE A 122 -4.64 6.48 -37.01
C ILE A 122 -5.44 7.11 -38.16
N HIS A 123 -5.62 8.43 -38.16
CA HIS A 123 -6.46 9.09 -39.16
C HIS A 123 -5.72 9.44 -40.45
N ARG A 124 -4.40 9.62 -40.38
CA ARG A 124 -3.54 10.04 -41.50
C ARG A 124 -2.24 9.21 -41.51
N PRO A 125 -2.34 7.87 -41.70
CA PRO A 125 -1.15 7.03 -41.80
C PRO A 125 -0.27 7.48 -42.98
N GLN A 126 1.04 7.33 -42.86
CA GLN A 126 1.92 7.52 -44.02
C GLN A 126 1.68 6.38 -45.00
N ARG A 127 0.98 6.69 -46.10
CA ARG A 127 0.59 5.71 -47.11
C ARG A 127 1.69 5.51 -48.15
N ASN A 128 2.21 6.61 -48.70
CA ASN A 128 3.23 6.54 -49.75
C ASN A 128 4.64 6.67 -49.15
N VAL A 129 5.43 5.61 -49.26
CA VAL A 129 6.82 5.53 -48.78
C VAL A 129 7.74 5.12 -49.94
N PRO A 130 8.99 5.62 -49.99
CA PRO A 130 9.95 5.25 -51.02
C PRO A 130 10.37 3.78 -50.87
N ASN A 131 10.82 3.13 -51.95
CA ASN A 131 11.24 1.73 -51.91
C ASN A 131 12.40 1.46 -50.92
N SER A 132 13.23 2.47 -50.64
CA SER A 132 14.26 2.42 -49.60
C SER A 132 13.70 2.17 -48.19
N TYR A 133 12.44 2.54 -47.91
CA TYR A 133 11.78 2.25 -46.65
C TYR A 133 11.70 0.75 -46.36
N PHE A 134 11.34 -0.05 -47.36
CA PHE A 134 11.26 -1.51 -47.21
C PHE A 134 12.64 -2.16 -47.00
N GLN A 135 13.73 -1.45 -47.30
CA GLN A 135 15.08 -1.91 -47.04
C GLN A 135 15.46 -1.83 -45.55
N SER A 136 14.87 -0.89 -44.80
CA SER A 136 15.15 -0.64 -43.38
C SER A 136 14.00 -0.99 -42.44
N ALA A 137 12.83 -1.37 -42.96
CA ALA A 137 11.69 -1.78 -42.15
C ALA A 137 12.00 -3.02 -41.30
N HIS A 138 11.75 -2.94 -39.99
CA HIS A 138 11.97 -4.04 -39.03
C HIS A 138 11.14 -5.28 -39.35
N HIS A 139 9.92 -5.10 -39.87
CA HIS A 139 9.04 -6.19 -40.29
C HIS A 139 8.84 -6.11 -41.79
N ARG A 140 9.46 -7.05 -42.52
CA ARG A 140 9.35 -7.17 -43.97
C ARG A 140 9.38 -8.64 -44.39
N ALA A 141 8.69 -8.95 -45.48
CA ALA A 141 8.72 -10.25 -46.11
C ALA A 141 8.68 -10.08 -47.64
N SER A 142 9.34 -11.00 -48.35
CA SER A 142 9.29 -11.09 -49.82
C SER A 142 8.89 -12.51 -50.19
N PHE A 143 7.95 -12.64 -51.13
CA PHE A 143 7.42 -13.92 -51.57
C PHE A 143 6.97 -13.83 -53.03
N ASN A 144 7.00 -14.97 -53.72
CA ASN A 144 6.38 -15.12 -55.03
C ASN A 144 4.98 -15.69 -54.81
N LEU A 145 3.94 -14.95 -55.20
CA LEU A 145 2.56 -15.42 -55.12
C LEU A 145 2.08 -15.88 -56.50
N PRO A 146 1.44 -17.06 -56.61
CA PRO A 146 0.63 -17.38 -57.77
C PRO A 146 -0.62 -16.49 -57.75
N GLY A 147 -0.92 -15.82 -58.86
CA GLY A 147 -2.05 -14.91 -58.98
C GLY A 147 -1.67 -13.48 -59.33
N ASP A 148 -2.68 -12.64 -59.52
CA ASP A 148 -2.53 -11.22 -59.81
C ASP A 148 -2.73 -10.36 -58.54
N VAL A 149 -2.57 -9.05 -58.70
CA VAL A 149 -2.74 -8.09 -57.61
C VAL A 149 -4.20 -8.05 -57.11
N GLU A 150 -5.19 -8.33 -57.97
CA GLU A 150 -6.62 -8.30 -57.60
C GLU A 150 -6.99 -9.45 -56.66
N GLN A 151 -6.41 -10.63 -56.88
CA GLN A 151 -6.56 -11.78 -55.99
C GLN A 151 -5.97 -11.48 -54.60
N LEU A 152 -4.83 -10.78 -54.53
CA LEU A 152 -4.24 -10.32 -53.27
C LEU A 152 -5.13 -9.29 -52.57
N GLU A 153 -5.64 -8.29 -53.28
CA GLU A 153 -6.58 -7.31 -52.71
C GLU A 153 -7.83 -8.00 -52.14
N THR A 154 -8.39 -8.97 -52.87
CA THR A 154 -9.56 -9.74 -52.46
C THR A 154 -9.28 -10.57 -51.22
N ALA A 155 -8.14 -11.25 -51.17
CA ALA A 155 -7.73 -12.04 -50.00
C ALA A 155 -7.56 -11.16 -48.75
N LEU A 156 -6.97 -9.97 -48.89
CA LEU A 156 -6.82 -9.00 -47.80
C LEU A 156 -8.17 -8.45 -47.33
N ARG A 157 -9.07 -8.08 -48.24
CA ARG A 157 -10.43 -7.62 -47.90
C ARG A 157 -11.24 -8.72 -47.19
N ARG A 158 -11.12 -9.98 -47.63
CA ARG A 158 -11.74 -11.14 -46.93
C ARG A 158 -11.23 -11.31 -45.50
N ARG A 159 -9.98 -10.91 -45.23
CA ARG A 159 -9.40 -10.86 -43.88
C ARG A 159 -9.68 -9.52 -43.16
N HIS A 160 -10.65 -8.73 -43.60
CA HIS A 160 -11.08 -7.46 -43.03
C HIS A 160 -10.01 -6.34 -43.02
N TYR A 161 -9.04 -6.40 -43.93
CA TYR A 161 -8.14 -5.26 -44.14
C TYR A 161 -8.85 -4.17 -44.95
N ARG A 162 -8.63 -2.90 -44.58
CA ARG A 162 -8.93 -1.76 -45.43
C ARG A 162 -7.79 -1.63 -46.44
N VAL A 163 -8.08 -1.92 -47.70
CA VAL A 163 -7.10 -1.94 -48.80
C VAL A 163 -7.29 -0.74 -49.72
N GLU A 164 -6.20 -0.04 -49.99
CA GLU A 164 -6.13 1.13 -50.87
C GLU A 164 -4.97 0.96 -51.85
N ARG A 165 -5.22 1.28 -53.13
CA ARG A 165 -4.20 1.23 -54.19
C ARG A 165 -3.58 2.62 -54.33
N LEU A 166 -2.29 2.74 -54.05
CA LEU A 166 -1.61 4.03 -53.95
C LEU A 166 -0.96 4.48 -55.25
N SER A 167 -0.43 3.54 -56.02
CA SER A 167 0.14 3.80 -57.33
C SER A 167 0.01 2.56 -58.21
N HIS A 168 -0.30 2.78 -59.48
CA HIS A 168 -0.27 1.77 -60.52
C HIS A 168 0.59 2.30 -61.67
N SER A 169 1.74 1.67 -61.88
CA SER A 169 2.56 1.85 -63.07
C SER A 169 2.68 0.51 -63.79
N ALA A 170 3.11 0.52 -65.05
CA ALA A 170 3.36 -0.71 -65.80
C ALA A 170 4.41 -1.62 -65.15
N ALA A 171 5.26 -1.09 -64.26
CA ALA A 171 6.36 -1.83 -63.62
C ALA A 171 6.09 -2.21 -62.15
N GLU A 172 5.23 -1.46 -61.44
CA GLU A 172 5.01 -1.64 -60.00
C GLU A 172 3.59 -1.23 -59.59
N THR A 173 2.95 -2.04 -58.74
CA THR A 173 1.71 -1.68 -58.04
C THR A 173 1.94 -1.65 -56.54
N ARG A 174 1.55 -0.54 -55.90
CA ARG A 174 1.66 -0.37 -54.45
C ARG A 174 0.29 -0.43 -53.79
N LEU A 175 0.16 -1.34 -52.82
CA LEU A 175 -1.02 -1.50 -51.98
C LEU A 175 -0.72 -1.07 -50.55
N PHE A 176 -1.63 -0.32 -49.95
CA PHE A 176 -1.68 -0.08 -48.52
C PHE A 176 -2.84 -0.87 -47.94
N ALA A 177 -2.55 -1.72 -46.95
CA ALA A 177 -3.55 -2.53 -46.29
C ALA A 177 -3.36 -2.43 -44.78
N GLU A 178 -4.40 -1.99 -44.06
CA GLU A 178 -4.38 -1.90 -42.60
C GLU A 178 -5.62 -2.52 -41.97
N ARG A 179 -5.49 -3.02 -40.75
CA ARG A 179 -6.58 -3.57 -39.94
C ARG A 179 -6.42 -3.10 -38.51
N TYR A 180 -7.53 -2.74 -37.85
CA TYR A 180 -7.57 -2.27 -36.46
C TYR A 180 -6.65 -1.07 -36.13
N PRO A 181 -6.65 0.04 -36.90
CA PRO A 181 -5.81 1.20 -36.56
C PRO A 181 -6.15 1.78 -35.18
N TRP A 182 -7.41 1.66 -34.74
CA TRP A 182 -7.88 2.08 -33.41
C TRP A 182 -7.25 1.32 -32.24
N SER A 183 -6.64 0.15 -32.46
CA SER A 183 -5.93 -0.60 -31.41
C SER A 183 -4.82 0.23 -30.74
N GLN A 184 -4.27 1.22 -31.45
CA GLN A 184 -3.28 2.16 -30.91
C GLN A 184 -3.85 3.03 -29.77
N TYR A 185 -5.18 3.20 -29.68
CA TYR A 185 -5.80 3.88 -28.54
C TYR A 185 -5.74 3.07 -27.24
N GLY A 186 -5.52 1.75 -27.32
CA GLY A 186 -5.47 0.87 -26.16
C GLY A 186 -4.46 1.33 -25.11
N THR A 187 -3.32 1.89 -25.54
CA THR A 187 -2.31 2.42 -24.61
C THR A 187 -2.85 3.54 -23.71
N PHE A 188 -3.78 4.37 -24.21
CA PHE A 188 -4.35 5.46 -23.43
C PHE A 188 -5.36 4.95 -22.42
N VAL A 189 -6.13 3.92 -22.76
CA VAL A 189 -7.05 3.24 -21.82
C VAL A 189 -6.25 2.60 -20.69
N SER A 190 -5.17 1.89 -21.01
CA SER A 190 -4.30 1.27 -20.00
C SER A 190 -3.63 2.31 -19.11
N HIS A 191 -3.12 3.42 -19.67
CA HIS A 191 -2.54 4.49 -18.86
C HIS A 191 -3.58 5.21 -18.00
N LEU A 192 -4.79 5.42 -18.52
CA LEU A 192 -5.87 6.02 -17.74
C LEU A 192 -6.24 5.13 -16.55
N ALA A 193 -6.40 3.82 -16.77
CA ALA A 193 -6.66 2.86 -15.69
C ALA A 193 -5.54 2.87 -14.64
N LEU A 194 -4.28 2.88 -15.09
CA LEU A 194 -3.13 3.02 -14.18
C LEU A 194 -3.22 4.32 -13.37
N ILE A 195 -3.38 5.47 -14.02
CA ILE A 195 -3.49 6.77 -13.34
C ILE A 195 -4.64 6.76 -12.33
N MET A 196 -5.81 6.21 -12.69
CA MET A 196 -6.97 6.10 -11.79
C MET A 196 -6.63 5.28 -10.54
N VAL A 197 -5.96 4.14 -10.70
CA VAL A 197 -5.54 3.31 -9.56
C VAL A 197 -4.52 4.05 -8.68
N LEU A 198 -3.52 4.70 -9.29
CA LEU A 198 -2.49 5.43 -8.52
C LEU A 198 -3.09 6.62 -7.76
N VAL A 199 -3.97 7.41 -8.40
CA VAL A 199 -4.65 8.54 -7.78
C VAL A 199 -5.63 8.07 -6.71
N GLY A 200 -6.40 7.01 -6.98
CA GLY A 200 -7.31 6.42 -6.00
C GLY A 200 -6.57 5.97 -4.75
N GLY A 201 -5.47 5.23 -4.91
CA GLY A 201 -4.63 4.80 -3.79
C GLY A 201 -4.09 5.99 -2.98
N LEU A 202 -3.55 7.02 -3.66
CA LEU A 202 -3.03 8.22 -2.98
C LEU A 202 -4.13 8.98 -2.22
N LEU A 203 -5.33 9.10 -2.80
CA LEU A 203 -6.47 9.73 -2.13
C LEU A 203 -6.93 8.90 -0.92
N THR A 204 -6.98 7.58 -1.04
CA THR A 204 -7.30 6.68 0.08
C THR A 204 -6.27 6.81 1.21
N THR A 205 -4.97 6.91 0.91
CA THR A 205 -3.95 7.08 1.96
C THR A 205 -4.00 8.46 2.62
N MET A 206 -4.39 9.51 1.89
CA MET A 206 -4.39 10.89 2.42
C MET A 206 -5.70 11.26 3.13
N ALA A 207 -6.83 10.74 2.69
CA ALA A 207 -8.16 11.11 3.17
C ALA A 207 -8.94 9.94 3.79
N GLY A 208 -8.42 8.72 3.71
CA GLY A 208 -9.02 7.53 4.31
C GLY A 208 -8.83 7.51 5.83
N PHE A 209 -9.66 6.70 6.48
CA PHE A 209 -9.58 6.39 7.89
C PHE A 209 -9.50 4.87 8.04
N ASP A 210 -8.50 4.42 8.79
CA ASP A 210 -8.24 3.04 9.13
C ASP A 210 -7.96 2.99 10.63
N ARG A 211 -8.50 1.97 11.30
CA ARG A 211 -8.27 1.72 12.72
C ARG A 211 -8.42 0.24 13.01
N THR A 212 -7.39 -0.34 13.61
CA THR A 212 -7.45 -1.68 14.20
C THR A 212 -8.02 -1.60 15.62
N LEU A 213 -8.92 -2.52 15.94
CA LEU A 213 -9.45 -2.71 17.29
C LEU A 213 -9.25 -4.18 17.69
N ALA A 214 -8.69 -4.41 18.87
CA ALA A 214 -8.66 -5.72 19.49
C ALA A 214 -9.97 -5.91 20.29
N LEU A 215 -10.79 -6.88 19.89
CA LEU A 215 -12.07 -7.16 20.51
C LEU A 215 -12.08 -8.60 21.00
N ALA A 216 -12.42 -8.79 22.27
CA ALA A 216 -12.64 -10.12 22.83
C ALA A 216 -14.13 -10.43 22.86
N GLU A 217 -14.47 -11.71 22.74
CA GLU A 217 -15.81 -12.17 23.09
C GLU A 217 -16.12 -11.67 24.51
N THR A 218 -17.30 -11.09 24.73
CA THR A 218 -17.74 -10.47 26.00
C THR A 218 -17.16 -9.10 26.34
N SER A 219 -16.37 -8.46 25.47
CA SER A 219 -15.63 -7.25 25.84
C SER A 219 -16.45 -5.98 26.09
N GLY A 220 -17.77 -6.04 25.88
CA GLY A 220 -18.62 -4.86 25.73
C GLY A 220 -18.34 -4.15 24.41
N ALA A 221 -19.18 -3.17 24.07
CA ALA A 221 -19.05 -2.43 22.82
C ALA A 221 -17.92 -1.39 22.89
N ALA A 222 -16.92 -1.51 22.02
CA ALA A 222 -15.78 -0.60 21.94
C ALA A 222 -16.09 0.60 21.02
N PRO A 223 -15.63 1.81 21.34
CA PRO A 223 -15.81 2.97 20.47
C PRO A 223 -14.88 2.90 19.23
N VAL A 224 -15.43 3.19 18.05
CA VAL A 224 -14.67 3.21 16.79
C VAL A 224 -13.83 4.48 16.66
N PHE A 225 -14.30 5.63 17.15
CA PHE A 225 -13.54 6.89 17.13
C PHE A 225 -13.03 7.25 18.54
N ASP A 226 -11.82 7.79 18.63
CA ASP A 226 -11.23 8.22 19.92
C ASP A 226 -11.96 9.38 20.55
N THR A 227 -12.45 10.31 19.73
CA THR A 227 -13.14 11.51 20.21
C THR A 227 -14.65 11.25 20.18
N PRO A 228 -15.35 11.32 21.33
CA PRO A 228 -16.80 11.18 21.36
C PRO A 228 -17.48 12.25 20.49
N GLY A 229 -18.46 11.83 19.68
CA GLY A 229 -19.21 12.72 18.80
C GLY A 229 -20.56 12.14 18.39
N SER A 230 -21.40 12.95 17.74
CA SER A 230 -22.76 12.53 17.33
C SER A 230 -22.78 11.36 16.33
N GLY A 231 -21.67 11.15 15.62
CA GLY A 231 -21.48 10.02 14.70
C GLY A 231 -20.77 8.81 15.32
N GLN A 232 -20.60 8.74 16.64
CA GLN A 232 -19.86 7.67 17.29
C GLN A 232 -20.47 6.29 16.99
N ILE A 233 -19.63 5.37 16.54
CA ILE A 233 -19.99 3.98 16.31
C ILE A 233 -19.39 3.16 17.44
N PHE A 234 -20.17 2.22 17.97
CA PHE A 234 -19.71 1.23 18.92
C PHE A 234 -19.76 -0.15 18.26
N ILE A 235 -18.71 -0.95 18.44
CA ILE A 235 -18.59 -2.30 17.89
C ILE A 235 -18.48 -3.31 19.04
N GLY A 236 -19.38 -4.29 19.05
CA GLY A 236 -19.32 -5.46 19.93
C GLY A 236 -18.94 -6.71 19.15
N MET A 237 -18.16 -7.58 19.78
CA MET A 237 -17.91 -8.95 19.30
C MET A 237 -18.85 -9.89 20.05
N GLU A 238 -19.85 -10.42 19.36
CA GLU A 238 -20.80 -11.38 19.94
C GLU A 238 -20.17 -12.78 20.05
N ASP A 239 -19.47 -13.21 18.99
CA ASP A 239 -18.86 -14.52 18.88
C ASP A 239 -17.74 -14.49 17.82
N ALA A 240 -16.67 -15.27 18.00
CA ALA A 240 -15.57 -15.39 17.05
C ALA A 240 -15.21 -16.86 16.81
N VAL A 241 -15.60 -17.38 15.65
CA VAL A 241 -15.44 -18.80 15.31
C VAL A 241 -14.21 -19.00 14.43
N ARG A 242 -13.29 -19.86 14.89
CA ARG A 242 -12.22 -20.44 14.08
C ARG A 242 -12.48 -21.94 13.89
N ARG A 243 -12.66 -22.38 12.65
CA ARG A 243 -12.82 -23.81 12.34
C ARG A 243 -11.53 -24.39 11.78
N ILE A 244 -11.15 -25.53 12.32
CA ILE A 244 -10.01 -26.33 11.88
C ILE A 244 -10.54 -27.68 11.39
N ASP A 245 -10.03 -28.16 10.26
CA ASP A 245 -10.35 -29.50 9.77
C ASP A 245 -9.55 -30.60 10.50
N ALA A 246 -9.79 -31.86 10.12
CA ALA A 246 -9.12 -33.01 10.71
C ALA A 246 -7.61 -33.04 10.46
N ASP A 247 -7.13 -32.35 9.42
CA ASP A 247 -5.72 -32.27 9.04
C ASP A 247 -5.01 -31.08 9.73
N GLY A 248 -5.73 -30.32 10.56
CA GLY A 248 -5.18 -29.17 11.28
C GLY A 248 -5.18 -27.87 10.46
N ASN A 249 -5.78 -27.85 9.27
CA ASN A 249 -5.87 -26.64 8.45
C ASN A 249 -7.02 -25.76 8.91
N ILE A 250 -6.80 -24.45 8.86
CA ILE A 250 -7.86 -23.49 9.13
C ILE A 250 -8.76 -23.40 7.90
N VAL A 251 -10.04 -23.73 8.08
CA VAL A 251 -11.02 -23.75 7.01
C VAL A 251 -12.02 -22.60 7.08
N ASP A 252 -12.14 -21.95 8.25
CA ASP A 252 -13.12 -20.89 8.44
C ASP A 252 -12.70 -19.94 9.57
N PHE A 253 -12.92 -18.65 9.33
CA PHE A 253 -12.87 -17.62 10.35
C PHE A 253 -14.10 -16.74 10.20
N ARG A 254 -14.84 -16.56 11.30
CA ARG A 254 -16.02 -15.69 11.34
C ARG A 254 -16.02 -14.85 12.59
N SER A 255 -16.32 -13.58 12.43
CA SER A 255 -16.60 -12.66 13.53
C SER A 255 -18.05 -12.21 13.45
N PHE A 256 -18.83 -12.51 14.49
CA PHE A 256 -20.20 -12.04 14.65
C PHE A 256 -20.15 -10.69 15.36
N LEU A 257 -20.56 -9.64 14.65
CA LEU A 257 -20.39 -8.26 15.06
C LEU A 257 -21.75 -7.60 15.28
N GLU A 258 -21.87 -6.87 16.38
CA GLU A 258 -22.94 -5.90 16.64
C GLU A 258 -22.37 -4.49 16.47
N LEU A 259 -22.94 -3.70 15.56
CA LEU A 259 -22.52 -2.33 15.28
C LEU A 259 -23.65 -1.37 15.65
N ARG A 260 -23.38 -0.42 16.54
CA ARG A 260 -24.37 0.53 17.04
C ARG A 260 -23.97 1.98 16.81
N ARG A 261 -24.91 2.80 16.33
CA ARG A 261 -24.75 4.25 16.19
C ARG A 261 -26.05 4.95 16.63
N GLY A 262 -26.02 5.58 17.80
CA GLY A 262 -27.25 6.05 18.44
C GLY A 262 -28.19 4.89 18.75
N ASP A 263 -29.39 4.93 18.18
CA ASP A 263 -30.42 3.90 18.30
C ASP A 263 -30.39 2.86 17.16
N GLU A 264 -29.59 3.09 16.11
CA GLU A 264 -29.44 2.15 15.00
C GLU A 264 -28.47 1.03 15.40
N VAL A 265 -28.89 -0.23 15.19
CA VAL A 265 -28.08 -1.44 15.41
C VAL A 265 -28.04 -2.26 14.12
N VAL A 266 -26.85 -2.70 13.74
CA VAL A 266 -26.59 -3.57 12.60
C VAL A 266 -25.81 -4.79 13.09
N ASN A 267 -26.42 -5.97 12.93
CA ASN A 267 -25.77 -7.25 13.24
C ASN A 267 -25.32 -7.91 11.94
N CYS A 268 -24.07 -8.35 11.90
CA CYS A 268 -23.46 -8.89 10.69
C CYS A 268 -22.36 -9.89 11.01
N VAL A 269 -21.99 -10.67 10.00
CA VAL A 269 -20.86 -11.59 10.08
C VAL A 269 -19.77 -11.08 9.15
N ALA A 270 -18.59 -10.84 9.70
CA ALA A 270 -17.40 -10.56 8.90
C ALA A 270 -16.61 -11.86 8.72
N THR A 271 -16.13 -12.12 7.49
CA THR A 271 -15.25 -13.25 7.18
C THR A 271 -14.06 -12.79 6.34
N VAL A 272 -13.13 -13.70 6.05
CA VAL A 272 -11.97 -13.39 5.18
C VAL A 272 -12.46 -12.97 3.79
N ASN A 273 -12.07 -11.77 3.35
CA ASN A 273 -12.48 -11.12 2.10
C ASN A 273 -13.96 -10.70 2.00
N ASP A 274 -14.78 -10.91 3.02
CA ASP A 274 -16.19 -10.47 3.06
C ASP A 274 -16.41 -9.63 4.33
N PRO A 275 -16.14 -8.31 4.27
CA PRO A 275 -16.25 -7.43 5.43
C PRO A 275 -17.71 -7.16 5.77
N CYS A 276 -17.97 -6.85 7.04
CA CYS A 276 -19.25 -6.26 7.40
C CYS A 276 -19.29 -4.79 6.97
N GLU A 277 -20.36 -4.39 6.28
CA GLU A 277 -20.59 -3.00 5.89
C GLU A 277 -21.70 -2.38 6.75
N ALA A 278 -21.39 -1.31 7.49
CA ALA A 278 -22.38 -0.57 8.26
C ALA A 278 -22.03 0.92 8.32
N PHE A 279 -23.05 1.77 8.31
CA PHE A 279 -22.91 3.22 8.51
C PHE A 279 -21.94 3.92 7.52
N GLY A 280 -21.67 3.32 6.36
CA GLY A 280 -20.71 3.82 5.36
C GLY A 280 -19.26 3.37 5.59
N TYR A 281 -19.02 2.49 6.56
CA TYR A 281 -17.71 1.90 6.90
C TYR A 281 -17.68 0.41 6.61
N ARG A 282 -16.47 -0.12 6.44
CA ARG A 282 -16.20 -1.54 6.27
C ARG A 282 -15.40 -2.04 7.46
N PHE A 283 -15.89 -3.10 8.08
CA PHE A 283 -15.29 -3.75 9.23
C PHE A 283 -14.69 -5.07 8.75
N HIS A 284 -13.37 -5.09 8.65
CA HIS A 284 -12.60 -6.23 8.18
C HIS A 284 -12.10 -7.04 9.37
N GLN A 285 -12.18 -8.36 9.26
CA GLN A 285 -11.44 -9.23 10.17
C GLN A 285 -9.96 -9.18 9.77
N ALA A 286 -9.14 -8.52 10.60
CA ALA A 286 -7.70 -8.36 10.34
C ALA A 286 -6.88 -9.55 10.87
N ALA A 287 -7.20 -10.01 12.08
CA ALA A 287 -6.49 -11.10 12.74
C ALA A 287 -7.43 -11.87 13.68
N PHE A 288 -7.03 -13.09 14.06
CA PHE A 288 -7.69 -13.90 15.07
C PHE A 288 -6.65 -14.28 16.12
N PHE A 289 -6.94 -13.99 17.38
CA PHE A 289 -6.05 -14.25 18.51
C PHE A 289 -6.71 -15.28 19.44
N ALA A 290 -5.96 -16.30 19.85
CA ALA A 290 -6.44 -17.29 20.81
C ALA A 290 -6.36 -16.76 22.26
N ASP A 291 -5.41 -15.86 22.53
CA ASP A 291 -5.03 -15.46 23.89
C ASP A 291 -5.16 -13.94 24.05
N LEU A 292 -6.40 -13.47 24.18
CA LEU A 292 -6.69 -12.08 24.56
C LEU A 292 -6.93 -12.01 26.07
N ALA A 293 -6.35 -11.03 26.76
CA ALA A 293 -6.69 -10.77 28.15
C ALA A 293 -7.29 -9.37 28.32
N ARG A 294 -8.38 -9.30 29.09
CA ARG A 294 -8.92 -8.02 29.58
C ARG A 294 -8.13 -7.58 30.80
N ILE A 295 -7.48 -6.42 30.72
CA ILE A 295 -6.85 -5.78 31.88
C ILE A 295 -7.81 -4.74 32.43
N GLU A 296 -8.09 -4.80 33.73
CA GLU A 296 -8.88 -3.82 34.48
C GLU A 296 -8.03 -3.27 35.63
N ILE A 297 -7.82 -1.95 35.67
CA ILE A 297 -7.12 -1.28 36.76
C ILE A 297 -8.16 -0.53 37.58
N THR A 298 -8.23 -0.84 38.88
CA THR A 298 -9.20 -0.25 39.82
C THR A 298 -8.47 0.58 40.86
N GLY A 299 -9.02 1.74 41.21
CA GLY A 299 -8.49 2.63 42.24
C GLY A 299 -8.76 2.11 43.66
N PRO A 300 -8.14 2.73 44.68
CA PRO A 300 -8.33 2.35 46.09
C PRO A 300 -9.79 2.52 46.57
N ASP A 301 -10.57 3.33 45.87
CA ASP A 301 -11.99 3.59 46.07
C ASP A 301 -12.91 2.57 45.37
N GLY A 302 -12.34 1.57 44.68
CA GLY A 302 -13.08 0.61 43.88
C GLY A 302 -13.52 1.14 42.51
N ARG A 303 -13.08 2.33 42.10
CA ARG A 303 -13.44 2.91 40.81
C ARG A 303 -12.55 2.36 39.69
N LEU A 304 -13.14 1.87 38.61
CA LEU A 304 -12.41 1.45 37.42
C LEU A 304 -11.69 2.67 36.79
N LEU A 305 -10.37 2.62 36.72
CA LEU A 305 -9.51 3.66 36.17
C LEU A 305 -9.10 3.38 34.72
N TYR A 306 -8.97 2.11 34.35
CA TYR A 306 -8.59 1.67 33.02
C TYR A 306 -9.17 0.28 32.76
N ALA A 307 -9.67 0.05 31.54
CA ALA A 307 -10.07 -1.27 31.08
C ALA A 307 -9.82 -1.39 29.59
N ASP A 308 -9.09 -2.43 29.18
CA ASP A 308 -8.79 -2.67 27.77
C ASP A 308 -8.55 -4.16 27.50
N VAL A 309 -8.64 -4.55 26.22
CA VAL A 309 -8.33 -5.91 25.77
C VAL A 309 -6.96 -5.88 25.12
N LEU A 310 -6.04 -6.70 25.63
CA LEU A 310 -4.69 -6.80 25.13
C LEU A 310 -4.46 -8.18 24.50
N ASP A 311 -3.84 -8.15 23.33
CA ASP A 311 -3.23 -9.34 22.74
C ASP A 311 -1.92 -9.64 23.49
N PHE A 312 -1.80 -10.89 23.95
CA PHE A 312 -0.62 -11.37 24.67
C PHE A 312 0.46 -11.97 23.74
N ASN A 313 0.27 -11.95 22.42
CA ASN A 313 1.24 -12.50 21.48
C ASN A 313 2.40 -11.52 21.21
N ALA A 314 3.64 -11.97 21.48
CA ALA A 314 4.86 -11.16 21.64
C ALA A 314 5.39 -10.42 20.38
N GLY A 315 4.59 -10.24 19.32
CA GLY A 315 5.07 -9.75 18.02
C GLY A 315 4.55 -8.40 17.56
N GLN A 316 3.34 -7.98 17.96
CA GLN A 316 2.63 -6.89 17.27
C GLN A 316 2.09 -5.78 18.19
N THR A 317 1.79 -6.09 19.45
CA THR A 317 1.26 -5.11 20.42
C THR A 317 2.36 -4.72 21.40
N PRO A 318 2.68 -3.42 21.59
CA PRO A 318 3.65 -3.04 22.59
C PRO A 318 3.05 -3.32 23.97
N ALA A 319 3.86 -3.90 24.85
CA ALA A 319 3.51 -4.04 26.25
C ALA A 319 3.03 -2.69 26.83
N PRO A 320 1.82 -2.61 27.42
CA PRO A 320 1.39 -1.38 28.07
C PRO A 320 2.37 -1.06 29.21
N PHE A 321 2.81 0.19 29.33
CA PHE A 321 3.64 0.62 30.45
C PHE A 321 2.74 1.04 31.61
N VAL A 322 3.00 0.49 32.79
CA VAL A 322 2.37 0.93 34.03
C VAL A 322 3.36 1.86 34.73
N THR A 323 3.00 3.15 34.78
CA THR A 323 3.71 4.15 35.58
C THR A 323 2.86 4.50 36.79
N VAL A 324 3.36 4.18 37.99
CA VAL A 324 2.74 4.61 39.25
C VAL A 324 3.51 5.81 39.76
N THR A 325 2.82 6.93 39.96
CA THR A 325 3.42 8.17 40.48
C THR A 325 2.96 8.44 41.91
N ARG A 326 3.88 8.94 42.75
CA ARG A 326 3.57 9.50 44.07
C ARG A 326 4.01 10.96 44.08
N GLU A 327 3.07 11.87 44.38
CA GLU A 327 3.35 13.32 44.41
C GLU A 327 3.95 13.86 43.10
N GLY A 328 3.57 13.27 41.96
CA GLY A 328 4.08 13.63 40.64
C GLY A 328 5.46 13.02 40.29
N VAL A 329 6.06 12.25 41.20
CA VAL A 329 7.32 11.53 40.95
C VAL A 329 6.99 10.06 40.61
N PRO A 330 7.50 9.51 39.49
CA PRO A 330 7.35 8.10 39.17
C PRO A 330 8.06 7.25 40.24
N VAL A 331 7.31 6.35 40.87
CA VAL A 331 7.81 5.38 41.86
C VAL A 331 7.80 3.95 41.34
N PHE A 332 7.15 3.71 40.21
CA PHE A 332 7.18 2.46 39.45
C PHE A 332 6.98 2.80 37.98
N GLU A 333 7.77 2.19 37.11
CA GLU A 333 7.63 2.33 35.66
C GLU A 333 8.15 1.05 35.01
N GLN A 334 7.24 0.21 34.54
CA GLN A 334 7.60 -1.03 33.84
C GLN A 334 6.57 -1.36 32.77
N ALA A 335 7.03 -1.93 31.66
CA ALA A 335 6.18 -2.63 30.70
C ALA A 335 5.47 -3.80 31.40
N VAL A 336 4.16 -3.94 31.20
CA VAL A 336 3.42 -5.16 31.56
C VAL A 336 4.02 -6.29 30.74
N PRO A 337 4.61 -7.32 31.36
CA PRO A 337 5.31 -8.35 30.62
C PRO A 337 4.37 -9.06 29.64
N GLN A 338 4.68 -8.95 28.35
CA GLN A 338 4.06 -9.72 27.27
C GLN A 338 4.70 -11.12 27.26
N LEU A 339 3.89 -12.17 27.16
CA LEU A 339 4.34 -13.55 27.36
C LEU A 339 3.92 -14.45 26.23
N ALA A 340 4.79 -15.37 25.82
CA ALA A 340 4.35 -16.56 25.11
C ALA A 340 3.61 -17.47 26.10
N SER A 341 2.33 -17.74 25.83
CA SER A 341 1.54 -18.74 26.53
C SER A 341 1.96 -20.15 26.08
N GLU A 342 2.10 -21.08 27.03
CA GLU A 342 2.20 -22.51 26.75
C GLU A 342 1.13 -23.22 27.62
N GLY A 343 -0.08 -23.37 27.08
CA GLY A 343 -1.25 -23.83 27.85
C GLY A 343 -1.90 -22.70 28.67
N ASP A 344 -2.45 -23.02 29.85
CA ASP A 344 -3.18 -22.07 30.71
C ASP A 344 -2.28 -21.20 31.62
N LEU A 345 -0.96 -21.29 31.46
CA LEU A 345 0.03 -20.69 32.36
C LEU A 345 1.07 -19.91 31.54
N ALA A 346 1.30 -18.66 31.95
CA ALA A 346 2.33 -17.81 31.39
C ALA A 346 3.16 -17.18 32.51
N THR A 347 4.48 -17.41 32.54
CA THR A 347 5.35 -16.94 33.63
C THR A 347 6.28 -15.81 33.19
N SER A 348 6.38 -14.74 33.98
CA SER A 348 7.33 -13.63 33.80
C SER A 348 8.05 -13.27 35.10
N VAL A 349 8.87 -12.22 35.05
CA VAL A 349 9.48 -11.59 36.21
C VAL A 349 9.10 -10.12 36.22
N LEU A 350 8.44 -9.67 37.29
CA LEU A 350 8.26 -8.24 37.56
C LEU A 350 9.40 -7.75 38.43
N THR A 351 9.96 -6.58 38.09
CA THR A 351 11.10 -6.01 38.81
C THR A 351 10.70 -4.67 39.38
N PHE A 352 10.75 -4.56 40.70
CA PHE A 352 10.42 -3.35 41.44
C PHE A 352 11.69 -2.66 41.91
N ALA A 353 11.77 -1.35 41.71
CA ALA A 353 12.77 -0.54 42.38
C ALA A 353 12.35 -0.36 43.85
N ALA A 354 13.04 -1.02 44.79
CA ALA A 354 12.79 -0.79 46.21
C ALA A 354 13.36 0.56 46.66
N ARG A 355 12.81 1.10 47.76
CA ARG A 355 13.25 2.39 48.36
C ARG A 355 14.74 2.47 48.68
N SER A 356 15.45 1.34 48.76
CA SER A 356 16.88 1.25 49.02
C SER A 356 17.76 1.34 47.77
N GLY A 357 17.18 1.50 46.57
CA GLY A 357 17.92 1.38 45.30
C GLY A 357 18.29 -0.07 44.95
N VAL A 358 17.76 -1.04 45.70
CA VAL A 358 17.89 -2.46 45.41
C VAL A 358 16.72 -2.87 44.52
N GLU A 359 17.01 -3.44 43.36
CA GLU A 359 15.97 -4.05 42.53
C GLU A 359 15.50 -5.35 43.19
N VAL A 360 14.18 -5.47 43.37
CA VAL A 360 13.54 -6.68 43.89
C VAL A 360 12.72 -7.27 42.76
N SER A 361 13.03 -8.50 42.38
CA SER A 361 12.36 -9.20 41.29
C SER A 361 11.49 -10.31 41.85
N PHE A 362 10.25 -10.40 41.37
CA PHE A 362 9.30 -11.45 41.73
C PHE A 362 8.94 -12.25 40.49
N PRO A 363 8.97 -13.59 40.56
CA PRO A 363 8.33 -14.39 39.54
C PRO A 363 6.83 -14.12 39.59
N VAL A 364 6.25 -13.91 38.43
CA VAL A 364 4.81 -13.77 38.28
C VAL A 364 4.29 -14.81 37.32
N ALA A 365 3.10 -15.34 37.61
CA ALA A 365 2.42 -16.27 36.73
C ALA A 365 1.04 -15.73 36.42
N TRP A 366 0.71 -15.61 35.15
CA TRP A 366 -0.66 -15.46 34.72
C TRP A 366 -1.29 -16.83 34.56
N GLN A 367 -2.46 -17.01 35.15
CA GLN A 367 -3.24 -18.22 34.97
C GLN A 367 -4.66 -17.84 34.51
N ASN A 368 -5.18 -18.56 33.52
CA ASN A 368 -6.58 -18.46 33.15
C ASN A 368 -7.45 -19.13 34.23
N ALA A 369 -8.26 -18.34 34.92
CA ALA A 369 -9.24 -18.81 35.88
C ALA A 369 -10.63 -18.29 35.47
N ASN A 370 -11.47 -19.18 34.92
CA ASN A 370 -12.83 -18.87 34.49
C ASN A 370 -12.92 -17.74 33.44
N GLY A 371 -12.03 -17.72 32.45
CA GLY A 371 -12.02 -16.71 31.39
C GLY A 371 -11.41 -15.36 31.81
N ARG A 372 -10.76 -15.30 32.97
CA ARG A 372 -9.99 -14.14 33.44
C ARG A 372 -8.55 -14.54 33.66
N MET A 373 -7.61 -13.76 33.14
CA MET A 373 -6.18 -13.92 33.43
C MET A 373 -5.88 -13.28 34.78
N ILE A 374 -5.52 -14.09 35.77
CA ILE A 374 -5.15 -13.61 37.11
C ILE A 374 -3.63 -13.60 37.21
N LEU A 375 -3.06 -12.45 37.59
CA LEU A 375 -1.65 -12.30 37.94
C LEU A 375 -1.43 -12.83 39.35
N TYR A 376 -0.73 -13.95 39.45
CA TYR A 376 -0.19 -14.45 40.71
C TYR A 376 1.22 -13.89 40.89
N VAL A 377 1.46 -13.28 42.03
CA VAL A 377 2.79 -12.84 42.47
C VAL A 377 3.21 -13.80 43.56
N ASP A 378 4.29 -14.55 43.33
CA ASP A 378 4.81 -15.48 44.33
C ASP A 378 5.79 -14.70 45.22
N ASP A 379 5.37 -14.48 46.47
CA ASP A 379 6.20 -13.90 47.52
C ASP A 379 7.15 -15.00 48.03
N GLY A 380 8.24 -15.24 47.29
CA GLY A 380 9.24 -16.27 47.62
C GLY A 380 9.71 -16.25 49.08
#